data_AF-A0A957NZQ5-F1
#
_entry.id   AF-A0A957NZQ5-F1
#
_cell.length_a   1.000
_cell.length_b   1.000
_cell.length_c   1.000
_cell.angle_alpha   90.00
_cell.angle_beta   90.00
_cell.angle_gamma   90.00
#
_symmetry.space_group_name_H-M   'P 1'
#
loop_
_entity.id
_entity.type
_entity.pdbx_description
1 polymer ?
#
loop_
_entity_poly.entity_id
_entity_poly.type
_entity_poly.pdbx_seq_one_letter_code
_entity_poly.pdbx_strand_id
1 'polypeptide(L)'
;MREQGIKYDSSVFPLTVHDRYGINDAERFAHQLPNGLWEFPMSTVVWRKRNLPVAGGGYFRLYPLALTRRAIRRLNNEGQPAIIYLHPWEFDPQQPRIKGAPLLTRFRHYNNIGKVTSRLDQLLQEFAFGPMCEVFADYLGAEQNGTEESKIEPGATRISVE
;
A
#
# COMPACT_ATOMS: atom_id res chain seq x y z
N MET A 1 -4.36 19.50 -0.82
CA MET A 1 -3.32 18.61 -0.27
C MET A 1 -1.93 19.20 -0.45
N ARG A 2 -1.44 19.40 -1.68
CA ARG A 2 -0.10 20.00 -1.92
C ARG A 2 0.06 21.41 -1.35
N GLU A 3 -0.96 22.27 -1.50
CA GLU A 3 -0.98 23.62 -0.90
C GLU A 3 -0.84 23.60 0.63
N GLN A 4 -1.10 22.45 1.27
CA GLN A 4 -0.98 22.24 2.71
C GLN A 4 0.31 21.47 3.08
N GLY A 5 1.26 21.33 2.15
CA GLY A 5 2.54 20.64 2.37
C GLY A 5 2.46 19.11 2.36
N ILE A 6 1.32 18.52 1.98
CA ILE A 6 1.17 17.06 1.88
C ILE A 6 1.85 16.59 0.59
N LYS A 7 2.78 15.64 0.72
CA LYS A 7 3.65 15.15 -0.37
C LYS A 7 3.14 13.88 -1.05
N TYR A 8 2.32 13.09 -0.37
CA TYR A 8 1.77 11.86 -0.91
C TYR A 8 0.36 11.55 -0.38
N ASP A 9 -0.34 10.69 -1.09
CA ASP A 9 -1.57 10.02 -0.68
C ASP A 9 -1.41 8.50 -0.78
N SER A 10 -2.25 7.77 -0.06
CA SER A 10 -2.26 6.31 -0.01
C SER A 10 -3.70 5.84 0.16
N SER A 11 -4.56 6.28 -0.74
CA SER A 11 -6.00 6.05 -0.67
C SER A 11 -6.51 5.17 -1.81
N VAL A 12 -5.74 5.05 -2.89
CA VAL A 12 -6.11 4.24 -4.05
C VAL A 12 -5.94 2.75 -3.72
N PHE A 13 -6.99 1.96 -4.00
CA PHE A 13 -6.93 0.51 -3.88
C PHE A 13 -7.17 -0.17 -5.24
N PRO A 14 -6.13 -0.70 -5.90
CA PRO A 14 -6.19 -1.26 -7.26
C PRO A 14 -6.86 -2.64 -7.35
N LEU A 15 -8.14 -2.75 -6.99
CA LEU A 15 -8.85 -4.03 -6.90
C LEU A 15 -9.64 -4.35 -8.15
N THR A 16 -9.52 -5.59 -8.63
CA THR A 16 -10.34 -6.11 -9.75
C THR A 16 -11.42 -7.10 -9.30
N VAL A 17 -11.56 -7.34 -7.99
CA VAL A 17 -12.35 -8.46 -7.44
C VAL A 17 -13.35 -8.07 -6.36
N HIS A 18 -13.52 -6.78 -6.08
CA HIS A 18 -14.37 -6.33 -4.97
C HIS A 18 -15.59 -5.53 -5.47
N ASP A 19 -16.74 -5.80 -4.86
CA ASP A 19 -18.06 -5.27 -5.25
C ASP A 19 -18.37 -3.89 -4.66
N ARG A 20 -17.66 -3.49 -3.59
CA ARG A 20 -17.99 -2.27 -2.82
C ARG A 20 -16.98 -1.14 -2.91
N TYR A 21 -15.77 -1.39 -3.39
CA TYR A 21 -14.70 -0.39 -3.44
C TYR A 21 -13.51 -0.88 -4.27
N GLY A 22 -12.59 0.04 -4.55
CA GLY A 22 -11.40 -0.16 -5.35
C GLY A 22 -11.57 0.36 -6.78
N ILE A 23 -10.45 0.61 -7.45
CA ILE A 23 -10.39 1.15 -8.81
C ILE A 23 -9.73 0.08 -9.69
N ASN A 24 -10.50 -0.55 -10.58
CA ASN A 24 -10.05 -1.70 -11.36
C ASN A 24 -8.78 -1.41 -12.17
N ASP A 25 -8.70 -0.22 -12.75
CA ASP A 25 -7.63 0.18 -13.68
C ASP A 25 -6.59 1.12 -13.02
N ALA A 26 -6.60 1.23 -11.69
CA ALA A 26 -5.59 2.01 -11.00
C ALA A 26 -4.22 1.33 -11.07
N GLU A 27 -3.18 2.16 -11.07
CA GLU A 27 -1.81 1.69 -10.98
C GLU A 27 -1.57 0.97 -9.65
N ARG A 28 -0.80 -0.12 -9.69
CA ARG A 28 -0.53 -0.95 -8.51
C ARG A 28 0.57 -0.42 -7.60
N PHE A 29 1.41 0.46 -8.14
CA PHE A 29 2.65 0.89 -7.52
C PHE A 29 2.74 2.42 -7.51
N ALA A 30 3.81 2.92 -6.89
CA ALA A 30 4.06 4.34 -6.75
C ALA A 30 3.98 5.05 -8.11
N HIS A 31 3.15 6.09 -8.20
CA HIS A 31 2.97 6.90 -9.39
C HIS A 31 2.60 8.33 -9.00
N GLN A 32 2.82 9.27 -9.92
CA GLN A 32 2.51 10.67 -9.67
C GLN A 32 1.15 11.03 -10.27
N LEU A 33 0.30 11.67 -9.48
CA LEU A 33 -0.96 12.22 -9.94
C LEU A 33 -0.72 13.47 -10.82
N PRO A 34 -1.66 13.87 -11.69
CA PRO A 34 -1.50 15.05 -12.55
C PRO A 34 -1.23 16.36 -11.79
N ASN A 35 -1.63 16.42 -10.52
CA ASN A 35 -1.38 17.56 -9.65
C ASN A 35 0.01 17.54 -8.98
N GLY A 36 0.85 16.55 -9.27
CA GLY A 36 2.20 16.36 -8.74
C GLY A 36 2.30 15.62 -7.40
N LEU A 37 1.19 15.18 -6.81
CA LEU A 37 1.19 14.40 -5.57
C LEU A 37 1.61 12.95 -5.87
N TRP A 38 2.43 12.36 -5.01
CA TRP A 38 2.71 10.92 -5.10
C TRP A 38 1.53 10.11 -4.58
N GLU A 39 1.08 9.12 -5.34
CA GLU A 39 0.15 8.10 -4.87
C GLU A 39 0.93 6.82 -4.57
N PHE A 40 0.71 6.26 -3.37
CA PHE A 40 1.24 4.97 -2.96
C PHE A 40 0.07 4.00 -2.74
N PRO A 41 -0.35 3.26 -3.78
CA PRO A 41 -1.55 2.46 -3.73
C PRO A 41 -1.48 1.32 -2.71
N MET A 42 -2.63 0.98 -2.14
CA MET A 42 -2.78 -0.19 -1.27
C MET A 42 -2.32 -1.46 -1.98
N SER A 43 -1.50 -2.25 -1.27
CA SER A 43 -0.87 -3.44 -1.84
C SER A 43 -1.86 -4.48 -2.39
N THR A 44 -1.56 -4.92 -3.61
CA THR A 44 -2.26 -5.99 -4.32
C THR A 44 -1.29 -6.97 -4.95
N VAL A 45 -1.72 -8.23 -5.12
CA VAL A 45 -0.98 -9.24 -5.89
C VAL A 45 -1.80 -9.72 -7.09
N VAL A 46 -1.16 -9.87 -8.24
CA VAL A 46 -1.85 -10.39 -9.44
C VAL A 46 -1.98 -11.91 -9.35
N TRP A 47 -3.21 -12.42 -9.40
CA TRP A 47 -3.51 -13.83 -9.55
C TRP A 47 -4.56 -14.05 -10.64
N ARG A 48 -4.23 -14.88 -11.65
CA ARG A 48 -5.08 -15.15 -12.82
C ARG A 48 -5.65 -13.87 -13.47
N LYS A 49 -4.77 -12.88 -13.71
CA LYS A 49 -5.09 -11.55 -14.29
C LYS A 49 -6.00 -10.67 -13.41
N ARG A 50 -6.12 -10.98 -12.12
CA ARG A 50 -6.89 -10.21 -11.15
C ARG A 50 -6.01 -9.68 -10.04
N ASN A 51 -6.20 -8.44 -9.65
CA ASN A 51 -5.52 -7.83 -8.52
C ASN A 51 -6.25 -8.23 -7.24
N LEU A 52 -5.61 -9.08 -6.45
CA LEU A 52 -6.11 -9.50 -5.16
C LEU A 52 -5.59 -8.55 -4.06
N PRO A 53 -6.46 -8.10 -3.14
CA PRO A 53 -6.10 -7.22 -2.04
C PRO A 53 -5.18 -7.94 -1.05
N VAL A 54 -4.09 -7.30 -0.64
CA VAL A 54 -3.22 -7.84 0.43
C VAL A 54 -2.84 -6.79 1.48
N ALA A 55 -3.32 -5.55 1.30
CA ALA A 55 -2.96 -4.39 2.09
C ALA A 55 -3.46 -4.38 3.54
N GLY A 56 -4.22 -5.38 4.00
CA GLY A 56 -4.62 -5.47 5.40
C GLY A 56 -6.13 -5.40 5.64
N GLY A 57 -6.52 -4.77 6.75
CA GLY A 57 -7.90 -4.62 7.17
C GLY A 57 -8.71 -5.94 7.22
N GLY A 58 -9.87 -5.95 6.55
CA GLY A 58 -10.71 -7.14 6.44
C GLY A 58 -10.01 -8.34 5.82
N TYR A 59 -9.11 -8.12 4.85
CA TYR A 59 -8.38 -9.22 4.21
C TYR A 59 -7.36 -9.86 5.14
N PHE A 60 -6.73 -9.08 6.02
CA PHE A 60 -5.81 -9.62 7.04
C PHE A 60 -6.50 -10.59 8.01
N ARG A 61 -7.76 -10.29 8.36
CA ARG A 61 -8.59 -11.18 9.19
C ARG A 61 -9.04 -12.42 8.43
N LEU A 62 -9.47 -12.24 7.18
CA LEU A 62 -10.04 -13.31 6.37
C LEU A 62 -8.98 -14.29 5.85
N TYR A 63 -7.81 -13.79 5.45
CA TYR A 63 -6.77 -14.62 4.87
C TYR A 63 -6.00 -15.42 5.93
N PRO A 64 -5.55 -16.64 5.60
CA PRO A 64 -4.54 -17.33 6.39
C PRO A 64 -3.24 -16.50 6.41
N LEU A 65 -2.55 -16.45 7.56
CA LEU A 65 -1.32 -15.68 7.70
C LEU A 65 -0.24 -16.09 6.67
N ALA A 66 -0.17 -17.37 6.32
CA ALA A 66 0.74 -17.88 5.28
C ALA A 66 0.50 -17.22 3.91
N LEU A 67 -0.76 -16.89 3.57
CA LEU A 67 -1.09 -16.18 2.33
C LEU A 67 -0.59 -14.74 2.38
N THR A 68 -0.78 -14.05 3.51
CA THR A 68 -0.25 -12.70 3.73
C THR A 68 1.28 -12.68 3.63
N ARG A 69 1.97 -13.62 4.29
CA ARG A 69 3.44 -13.76 4.17
C ARG A 69 3.89 -13.95 2.73
N ARG A 70 3.23 -14.86 2.01
CA ARG A 70 3.53 -15.13 0.59
C ARG A 70 3.32 -13.89 -0.26
N ALA A 71 2.29 -13.10 0.02
CA ALA A 71 2.02 -11.86 -0.69
C ALA A 71 3.09 -10.80 -0.45
N ILE A 72 3.49 -10.58 0.82
CA ILE A 72 4.57 -9.65 1.17
C ILE A 72 5.87 -10.05 0.48
N ARG A 73 6.29 -11.32 0.63
CA ARG A 73 7.50 -11.85 -0.03
C ARG A 73 7.45 -11.67 -1.54
N ARG A 74 6.29 -11.91 -2.16
CA ARG A 74 6.11 -11.71 -3.59
C ARG A 74 6.31 -10.25 -3.99
N LEU A 75 5.69 -9.31 -3.27
CA LEU A 75 5.86 -7.88 -3.56
C LEU A 75 7.31 -7.45 -3.40
N ASN A 76 7.98 -7.89 -2.33
CA ASN A 76 9.39 -7.58 -2.12
C ASN A 76 10.27 -8.17 -3.22
N ASN A 77 9.97 -9.38 -3.71
CA ASN A 77 10.65 -9.98 -4.86
C ASN A 77 10.35 -9.25 -6.18
N GLU A 78 9.21 -8.57 -6.30
CA GLU A 78 8.88 -7.66 -7.41
C GLU A 78 9.58 -6.28 -7.25
N GLY A 79 10.40 -6.10 -6.22
CA GLY A 79 11.08 -4.83 -5.90
C GLY A 79 10.16 -3.78 -5.28
N GLN A 80 9.00 -4.19 -4.77
CA GLN A 80 7.96 -3.29 -4.28
C GLN A 80 7.75 -3.49 -2.76
N PRO A 81 7.73 -2.40 -1.97
CA PRO A 81 7.36 -2.50 -0.56
C PRO A 81 5.89 -2.90 -0.42
N ALA A 82 5.59 -3.74 0.57
CA ALA A 82 4.22 -4.06 0.93
C ALA A 82 3.69 -3.02 1.94
N ILE A 83 2.58 -2.38 1.63
CA ILE A 83 1.85 -1.49 2.51
C ILE A 83 0.79 -2.31 3.23
N ILE A 84 0.80 -2.26 4.57
CA ILE A 84 -0.24 -2.86 5.42
C ILE A 84 -0.92 -1.77 6.23
N TYR A 85 -2.24 -1.75 6.24
CA TYR A 85 -3.07 -0.91 7.09
C TYR A 85 -3.99 -1.77 7.98
N LEU A 86 -4.20 -1.31 9.20
CA LEU A 86 -5.10 -1.92 10.16
C LEU A 86 -5.87 -0.81 10.86
N HIS A 87 -7.12 -1.08 11.22
CA HIS A 87 -7.91 -0.13 11.99
C HIS A 87 -7.73 -0.37 13.49
N PRO A 88 -7.80 0.66 14.34
CA PRO A 88 -7.69 0.49 15.80
C PRO A 88 -8.66 -0.55 16.37
N TRP A 89 -9.89 -0.63 15.84
CA TRP A 89 -10.89 -1.60 16.29
C TRP A 89 -10.52 -3.06 15.99
N GLU A 90 -9.60 -3.33 15.07
CA GLU A 90 -9.17 -4.70 14.73
C GLU A 90 -8.37 -5.33 15.85
N PHE A 91 -7.87 -4.51 16.79
CA PHE A 91 -7.19 -4.92 18.02
C PHE A 91 -8.13 -4.99 19.23
N ASP A 92 -9.45 -4.80 19.03
CA ASP A 92 -10.46 -4.94 20.08
C ASP A 92 -11.39 -6.13 19.79
N PRO A 93 -11.07 -7.33 20.32
CA PRO A 93 -11.92 -8.50 20.20
C PRO A 93 -13.23 -8.40 20.99
N GLN A 94 -13.27 -7.51 21.98
CA GLN A 94 -14.39 -7.33 22.92
C GLN A 94 -15.39 -6.26 22.45
N GLN A 95 -15.15 -5.67 21.27
CA GLN A 95 -16.04 -4.66 20.71
C GLN A 95 -17.52 -5.11 20.67
N PRO A 96 -18.46 -4.14 20.78
CA PRO A 96 -19.88 -4.43 20.73
C PRO A 96 -20.29 -5.22 19.48
N ARG A 97 -21.17 -6.21 19.68
CA ARG A 97 -21.74 -7.00 18.58
C ARG A 97 -23.01 -6.33 18.08
N ILE A 98 -23.01 -5.91 16.81
CA ILE A 98 -24.17 -5.28 16.18
C ILE A 98 -25.26 -6.34 15.98
N LYS A 99 -26.39 -6.16 16.67
CA LYS A 99 -27.58 -7.00 16.53
C LYS A 99 -28.29 -6.70 15.20
N GLY A 100 -28.87 -7.71 14.57
CA GLY A 100 -29.61 -7.56 13.31
C GLY A 100 -28.77 -7.40 12.03
N ALA A 101 -27.43 -7.37 12.13
CA ALA A 101 -26.57 -7.29 10.95
C ALA A 101 -26.62 -8.60 10.12
N PRO A 102 -26.60 -8.51 8.76
CA PRO A 102 -26.55 -9.69 7.90
C PRO A 102 -25.37 -10.61 8.22
N LEU A 103 -25.58 -11.93 8.07
CA LEU A 103 -24.57 -12.95 8.41
C LEU A 103 -23.22 -12.69 7.74
N LEU A 104 -23.22 -12.34 6.44
CA LEU A 104 -22.00 -12.07 5.70
C LEU A 104 -21.26 -10.83 6.23
N THR A 105 -21.99 -9.79 6.62
CA THR A 105 -21.41 -8.58 7.24
C THR A 105 -20.77 -8.94 8.58
N ARG A 106 -21.47 -9.71 9.43
CA ARG A 106 -20.93 -10.18 10.71
C ARG A 106 -19.68 -11.03 10.51
N PHE A 107 -19.68 -11.92 9.52
CA PHE A 107 -18.53 -12.75 9.19
C PHE A 107 -17.32 -11.89 8.79
N ARG A 108 -17.46 -10.98 7.81
CA ARG A 108 -16.36 -10.10 7.36
C ARG A 108 -15.82 -9.19 8.46
N HIS A 109 -16.71 -8.75 9.37
CA HIS A 109 -16.34 -7.85 10.46
C HIS A 109 -15.60 -8.58 11.58
N TYR A 110 -16.18 -9.67 12.10
CA TYR A 110 -15.73 -10.29 13.35
C TYR A 110 -14.84 -11.53 13.19
N ASN A 111 -14.78 -12.15 12.01
CA ASN A 111 -14.02 -13.37 11.81
C ASN A 111 -12.54 -13.15 12.15
N ASN A 112 -11.93 -14.07 12.92
CA ASN A 112 -10.52 -14.05 13.32
C ASN A 112 -10.05 -12.75 14.01
N ILE A 113 -10.93 -11.90 14.53
CA ILE A 113 -10.51 -10.63 15.14
C ILE A 113 -9.53 -10.81 16.30
N GLY A 114 -9.73 -11.82 17.15
CA GLY A 114 -8.81 -12.14 18.25
C GLY A 114 -7.43 -12.67 17.81
N LYS A 115 -7.21 -12.87 16.51
CA LYS A 115 -5.91 -13.31 15.96
C LYS A 115 -5.11 -12.14 15.36
N VAL A 116 -5.68 -10.95 15.24
CA VAL A 116 -5.03 -9.82 14.55
C VAL A 116 -3.72 -9.45 15.22
N THR A 117 -3.71 -9.24 16.54
CA THR A 117 -2.51 -8.85 17.29
C THR A 117 -1.38 -9.86 17.12
N SER A 118 -1.61 -11.13 17.43
CA SER A 118 -0.55 -12.16 17.34
C SER A 118 -0.07 -12.43 15.92
N ARG A 119 -0.91 -12.17 14.90
CA ARG A 119 -0.49 -12.24 13.49
C ARG A 119 0.36 -11.03 13.11
N LEU A 120 0.02 -9.84 13.59
CA LEU A 120 0.80 -8.63 13.35
C LEU A 120 2.18 -8.76 13.99
N ASP A 121 2.26 -9.21 15.25
CA ASP A 121 3.53 -9.44 15.94
C ASP A 121 4.45 -10.38 15.15
N GLN A 122 3.89 -11.46 14.61
CA GLN A 122 4.63 -12.39 13.75
C GLN A 122 5.12 -11.74 12.45
N LEU A 123 4.35 -10.84 11.83
CA LEU A 123 4.80 -10.14 10.64
C LEU A 123 5.91 -9.14 10.98
N LEU A 124 5.78 -8.39 12.07
CA LEU A 124 6.76 -7.41 12.53
C LEU A 124 8.11 -8.07 12.90
N GLN A 125 8.09 -9.33 13.34
CA GLN A 125 9.31 -10.11 13.62
C GLN A 125 9.94 -10.70 12.35
N GLU A 126 9.16 -10.91 11.29
CA GLU A 126 9.61 -11.61 10.09
C GLU A 126 10.07 -10.66 8.96
N PHE A 127 9.54 -9.44 8.92
CA PHE A 127 9.81 -8.46 7.87
C PHE A 127 10.28 -7.13 8.45
N ALA A 128 11.05 -6.37 7.67
CA ALA A 128 11.42 -5.00 8.02
C ALA A 128 10.26 -4.06 7.68
N PHE A 129 9.61 -3.53 8.71
CA PHE A 129 8.60 -2.47 8.58
C PHE A 129 9.22 -1.11 8.88
N GLY A 130 8.75 -0.09 8.17
CA GLY A 130 9.12 1.30 8.41
C GLY A 130 7.94 2.23 8.10
N PRO A 131 7.98 3.48 8.60
CA PRO A 131 7.06 4.53 8.19
C PRO A 131 7.08 4.72 6.68
N MET A 132 5.92 5.02 6.08
CA MET A 132 5.84 5.23 4.63
C MET A 132 6.80 6.31 4.11
N CYS A 133 6.98 7.40 4.87
CA CYS A 133 7.88 8.48 4.47
C CYS A 133 9.35 8.03 4.34
N GLU A 134 9.77 7.04 5.12
CA GLU A 134 11.13 6.47 5.06
C GLU A 134 11.22 5.44 3.95
N VAL A 135 10.23 4.53 3.85
CA VAL A 135 10.20 3.46 2.85
C VAL A 135 10.13 4.01 1.42
N PHE A 136 9.43 5.13 1.23
CA PHE A 136 9.28 5.79 -0.07
C PHE A 136 10.11 7.08 -0.20
N ALA A 137 11.15 7.24 0.62
CA ALA A 137 11.97 8.45 0.65
C ALA A 137 12.53 8.85 -0.74
N ASP A 138 12.93 7.87 -1.56
CA ASP A 138 13.46 8.12 -2.91
C ASP A 138 12.44 8.83 -3.83
N TYR A 139 11.16 8.49 -3.70
CA TYR A 139 10.08 9.17 -4.42
C TYR A 139 9.84 10.59 -3.88
N LEU A 140 9.89 10.74 -2.54
CA LEU A 140 9.58 11.99 -1.85
C LEU A 140 10.74 13.00 -1.84
N GLY A 141 11.97 12.53 -2.07
CA GLY A 141 13.21 13.32 -2.09
C GLY A 141 13.55 13.90 -3.47
N ALA A 142 12.83 13.50 -4.53
CA ALA A 142 13.04 14.02 -5.88
C ALA A 142 12.61 15.49 -6.08
N GLU A 143 11.96 16.13 -5.09
CA GLU A 143 11.61 17.57 -5.15
C GLU A 143 12.75 18.52 -4.70
N GLN A 144 13.97 18.31 -5.21
CA GLN A 144 15.09 19.28 -5.11
C GLN A 144 15.84 19.51 -6.43
N ASN A 145 15.41 18.95 -7.58
CA ASN A 145 15.97 19.29 -8.89
C ASN A 145 14.87 19.85 -9.82
N GLY A 146 14.25 20.94 -9.39
CA GLY A 146 13.45 21.80 -10.25
C GLY A 146 14.27 23.00 -10.71
N THR A 147 14.59 23.02 -12.00
CA THR A 147 14.67 24.24 -12.83
C THR A 147 15.87 25.18 -12.57
N GLU A 148 17.05 24.80 -13.07
CA GLU A 148 17.84 25.78 -13.84
C GLU A 148 17.70 25.42 -15.32
N GLU A 149 17.11 26.34 -16.09
CA GLU A 149 17.21 26.33 -17.55
C GLU A 149 18.69 26.47 -17.93
N SER A 150 19.40 25.34 -17.99
CA SER A 150 20.63 25.25 -18.77
C SER A 150 20.23 25.34 -20.24
N LYS A 151 20.28 26.56 -20.79
CA LYS A 151 20.36 26.78 -22.24
C LYS A 151 21.39 25.80 -22.81
N ILE A 152 20.91 24.82 -23.57
CA ILE A 152 21.77 23.95 -24.36
C ILE A 152 22.22 24.80 -25.56
N GLU A 153 23.43 25.33 -25.47
CA GLU A 153 24.21 25.72 -26.65
C GLU A 153 24.54 24.43 -27.43
N PRO A 154 24.23 24.35 -28.73
CA PRO A 154 24.53 23.17 -29.52
C PRO A 154 26.03 23.13 -29.83
N GLY A 155 26.79 22.22 -29.19
CA GLY A 155 28.15 21.93 -29.67
C GLY A 155 29.22 21.45 -28.68
N ALA A 156 28.90 21.00 -27.46
CA ALA A 156 29.94 20.54 -26.53
C ALA A 156 29.86 19.03 -26.25
N THR A 157 30.74 18.28 -26.92
CA THR A 157 31.11 16.89 -26.66
C THR A 157 31.47 16.69 -25.19
N ARG A 158 30.83 15.73 -24.50
CA ARG A 158 31.30 15.27 -23.17
C ARG A 158 32.11 14.00 -23.32
N ILE A 159 33.37 14.09 -22.89
CA ILE A 159 34.30 12.97 -22.71
C ILE A 159 33.89 12.24 -21.42
N SER A 160 33.71 10.92 -21.53
CA SER A 160 33.53 10.02 -20.39
C SER A 160 34.85 9.79 -19.68
N VAL A 161 34.87 9.90 -18.36
CA VAL A 161 35.85 9.21 -17.51
C VAL A 161 35.11 8.72 -16.26
N GLU A 162 35.51 7.51 -15.85
CA GLU A 162 34.95 6.57 -14.86
C GLU A 162 34.36 7.14 -13.57
#